data_AF-A0A2D5AVG5-F1
#
_entry.id   AF-A0A2D5AVG5-F1
#
_cell.length_a   1.000
_cell.length_b   1.000
_cell.length_c   1.000
_cell.angle_alpha   90.00
_cell.angle_beta   90.00
_cell.angle_gamma   90.00
#
_symmetry.space_group_name_H-M   'P 1'
#
loop_
_entity.id
_entity.type
_entity.pdbx_description
1 polymer ?
#
loop_
_entity_poly.entity_id
_entity_poly.type
_entity_poly.pdbx_seq_one_letter_code
_entity_poly.pdbx_strand_id
1 'polypeptide(L)' 'MKKLWYLAKALEGAGMIVVLAGLLMSIGLGMEDEGLASMRYEGTALMVGGGLFLGGWVLERSIGAR' A
#
# COMPACT_ATOMS: atom_id res chain seq x y z
N MET A 1 3.32 -22.15 -9.77
CA MET A 1 4.29 -21.07 -9.49
C MET A 1 3.95 -19.75 -10.20
N LYS A 2 3.78 -19.70 -11.53
CA LYS A 2 3.42 -18.46 -12.26
C LYS A 2 2.18 -17.72 -11.71
N LYS A 3 1.10 -18.43 -11.38
CA LYS A 3 -0.12 -17.84 -10.79
C LYS A 3 0.12 -17.15 -9.44
N LEU A 4 0.93 -17.76 -8.56
CA LEU A 4 1.30 -17.15 -7.28
C LEU A 4 2.19 -15.92 -7.49
N TRP A 5 3.09 -15.96 -8.47
CA TRP A 5 3.91 -14.80 -8.79
C TRP A 5 3.07 -13.61 -9.27
N TYR A 6 2.08 -13.85 -10.15
CA TYR A 6 1.15 -12.79 -10.54
C TYR A 6 0.32 -12.27 -9.37
N LEU A 7 -0.09 -13.14 -8.44
CA LEU A 7 -0.79 -12.73 -7.22
C LEU A 7 0.10 -11.85 -6.33
N ALA A 8 1.36 -12.23 -6.12
CA ALA A 8 2.33 -11.41 -5.38
C ALA A 8 2.47 -10.01 -6.00
N LYS A 9 2.66 -9.94 -7.32
CA LYS A 9 2.79 -8.66 -8.03
C LYS A 9 1.50 -7.84 -8.04
N ALA A 10 0.34 -8.49 -8.09
CA ALA A 10 -0.93 -7.81 -7.94
C ALA A 10 -1.07 -7.20 -6.53
N LEU A 11 -0.67 -7.92 -5.48
CA LEU A 11 -0.68 -7.44 -4.10
C LEU A 11 0.30 -6.29 -3.88
N GLU A 12 1.53 -6.39 -4.40
CA GLU A 12 2.52 -5.31 -4.39
C GLU A 12 2.00 -4.06 -5.11
N GLY A 13 1.48 -4.23 -6.33
CA GLY A 13 0.92 -3.13 -7.11
C GLY A 13 -0.28 -2.48 -6.44
N ALA A 14 -1.23 -3.27 -5.93
CA ALA A 14 -2.39 -2.77 -5.21
C ALA A 14 -1.98 -2.02 -3.93
N GLY A 15 -1.01 -2.56 -3.18
CA GLY A 15 -0.46 -1.91 -2.00
C GLY A 15 0.12 -0.53 -2.30
N MET A 16 0.92 -0.43 -3.37
CA MET A 16 1.46 0.86 -3.83
C MET A 16 0.36 1.86 -4.20
N ILE A 17 -0.68 1.42 -4.92
CA ILE A 17 -1.80 2.29 -5.32
C ILE A 17 -2.52 2.83 -4.08
N VAL A 18 -2.78 1.98 -3.08
CA VAL A 18 -3.45 2.39 -1.83
C VAL A 18 -2.60 3.41 -1.07
N VAL A 19 -1.30 3.17 -0.92
CA VAL A 19 -0.39 4.14 -0.28
C VAL A 19 -0.39 5.47 -1.04
N LEU A 20 -0.27 5.43 -2.37
CA LEU A 20 -0.25 6.64 -3.20
C LEU A 20 -1.56 7.44 -3.09
N ALA A 21 -2.70 6.77 -3.15
CA ALA A 21 -4.01 7.41 -3.01
C ALA A 21 -4.17 8.06 -1.62
N GLY A 22 -3.76 7.38 -0.56
CA GLY A 22 -3.78 7.94 0.79
C GLY A 22 -2.85 9.12 0.99
N LEU A 23 -1.65 9.07 0.40
CA LEU A 23 -0.71 10.19 0.42
C LEU A 23 -1.30 11.41 -0.30
N LEU A 24 -1.88 11.22 -1.49
CA LEU A 24 -2.50 12.31 -2.24
C LEU A 24 -3.67 12.94 -1.48
N MET A 25 -4.50 12.13 -0.82
CA MET A 25 -5.57 12.64 0.05
C MET A 25 -5.02 13.36 1.29
N SER A 26 -3.99 12.82 1.94
CA SER A 26 -3.33 13.45 3.10
C SER A 26 -2.78 14.84 2.74
N ILE A 27 -2.13 14.96 1.58
CA ILE A 27 -1.60 16.23 1.08
C ILE A 27 -2.73 17.26 0.88
N GLY A 28 -3.84 16.84 0.25
CA GLY A 28 -5.00 17.72 0.06
C GLY A 28 -5.56 18.24 1.39
N LEU A 29 -5.80 17.35 2.35
CA LEU A 29 -6.33 17.70 3.67
C LEU A 29 -5.35 18.53 4.51
N GLY A 30 -4.04 18.27 4.37
CA GLY A 30 -3.00 19.06 5.03
C GLY A 30 -2.91 20.50 4.51
N MET A 31 -3.39 20.77 3.29
CA MET A 31 -3.49 22.13 2.75
C MET A 31 -4.75 22.87 3.23
N GLU A 32 -5.76 22.15 3.75
CA GLU A 32 -7.04 22.69 4.25
C GLU A 32 -7.07 22.86 5.79
N ASP A 33 -5.91 22.83 6.47
CA ASP A 33 -5.75 22.88 7.93
C ASP A 33 -6.42 21.72 8.72
N GLU A 34 -6.84 20.64 8.04
CA GLU A 34 -7.40 19.43 8.66
C GLU A 34 -6.32 18.43 9.13
N GLY A 35 -5.31 18.91 9.86
CA GLY A 35 -4.10 18.14 10.21
C GLY A 35 -4.34 16.82 10.96
N LEU A 36 -5.40 16.71 11.77
CA LEU A 36 -5.75 15.46 12.45
C LEU A 36 -6.42 14.44 11.51
N ALA A 37 -7.17 14.90 10.50
CA ALA A 37 -7.80 14.03 9.52
C ALA A 37 -6.76 13.52 8.53
N SER A 38 -5.85 14.38 8.05
CA SER A 38 -4.76 14.00 7.14
C SER A 38 -3.88 12.90 7.73
N MET A 39 -3.47 13.02 9.00
CA MET A 39 -2.69 11.98 9.69
C MET A 39 -3.40 10.63 9.77
N ARG A 40 -4.73 10.61 9.96
CA ARG A 40 -5.51 9.37 10.01
C ARG A 40 -5.57 8.69 8.64
N TYR A 41 -5.78 9.46 7.57
CA TYR A 41 -5.80 8.93 6.22
C TYR A 41 -4.44 8.39 5.80
N GLU A 42 -3.37 9.13 6.11
CA GLU A 42 -2.00 8.70 5.84
C GLU A 42 -1.65 7.42 6.59
N GLY A 43 -1.91 7.37 7.90
CA GLY A 43 -1.64 6.18 8.72
C GLY A 43 -2.43 4.95 8.27
N THR A 44 -3.70 5.13 7.91
CA THR A 44 -4.55 4.02 7.43
C THR A 44 -4.09 3.53 6.08
N ALA A 45 -3.78 4.43 5.15
CA ALA A 45 -3.29 4.05 3.83
C ALA A 45 -1.91 3.39 3.86
N LEU A 46 -1.02 3.86 4.74
CA LEU A 46 0.28 3.24 4.96
C LEU A 46 0.14 1.83 5.57
N MET A 47 -0.74 1.64 6.56
CA MET A 47 -0.97 0.31 7.14
C MET A 47 -1.59 -0.65 6.14
N VAL A 48 -2.67 -0.24 5.46
CA VAL A 48 -3.40 -1.12 4.54
C VAL A 48 -2.59 -1.35 3.27
N GLY A 49 -2.09 -0.29 2.64
CA GLY A 49 -1.30 -0.39 1.42
C GLY A 49 0.07 -1.01 1.66
N GLY A 50 0.76 -0.64 2.74
CA GLY A 50 2.01 -1.27 3.15
C GLY A 50 1.82 -2.74 3.53
N GLY A 51 0.72 -3.09 4.20
CA GLY A 51 0.37 -4.48 4.51
C GLY A 51 0.13 -5.34 3.27
N LEU A 52 -0.60 -4.81 2.28
CA LEU A 52 -0.79 -5.47 0.99
C LEU A 52 0.54 -5.66 0.26
N PHE A 53 1.38 -4.63 0.24
CA PHE A 53 2.69 -4.69 -0.40
C PHE A 53 3.59 -5.73 0.27
N LEU A 54 3.71 -5.69 1.59
CA LEU A 54 4.49 -6.64 2.37
C LEU A 54 3.96 -8.07 2.21
N GLY A 55 2.63 -8.24 2.17
CA GLY A 55 2.01 -9.54 1.91
C GLY A 55 2.37 -10.09 0.53
N GLY A 56 2.30 -9.26 -0.51
CA GLY A 56 2.76 -9.62 -1.86
C GLY A 56 4.24 -10.00 -1.90
N TRP A 57 5.07 -9.21 -1.23
CA TRP A 57 6.51 -9.44 -1.17
C TRP A 57 6.91 -10.70 -0.40
N VAL A 58 6.27 -10.97 0.75
CA VAL A 58 6.46 -12.22 1.50
C VAL A 58 6.00 -13.41 0.65
N LEU A 59 4.88 -13.28 -0.06
CA LEU A 59 4.40 -14.31 -0.97
C LEU A 59 5.41 -14.56 -2.11
N GLU A 60 5.98 -13.52 -2.72
CA GLU A 60 7.04 -13.63 -3.74
C GLU A 60 8.27 -14.38 -3.20
N ARG A 61 8.70 -14.06 -1.97
CA ARG A 61 9.83 -14.74 -1.34
C ARG A 61 9.53 -16.19 -1.00
N SER A 62 8.33 -16.48 -0.53
CA SER A 62 7.93 -17.86 -0.16
C SER A 62 7.93 -18.82 -1.36
N ILE A 63 7.76 -18.30 -2.58
CA ILE A 63 7.79 -19.10 -3.81
C ILE A 63 9.17 -19.18 -4.47
N GLY A 64 10.21 -18.62 -3.84
CA GLY A 64 11.58 -18.65 -4.37
C GLY A 64 11.75 -17.88 -5.68
N ALA A 65 10.91 -16.88 -5.94
CA ALA A 65 10.94 -16.12 -7.19
C ALA A 65 12.01 -15.00 -7.21
N ARG A 66 12.91 -14.96 -6.22
CA ARG A 66 13.94 -13.92 -6.10
C ARG A 66 15.17 -14.40 -5.35
#